data_AF-A0AAN8DNS6-F1
#
_entry.id   AF-A0AAN8DNS6-F1
#
_cell.length_a   1.000
_cell.length_b   1.000
_cell.length_c   1.000
_cell.angle_alpha   90.00
_cell.angle_beta   90.00
_cell.angle_gamma   90.00
#
_symmetry.space_group_name_H-M   'P 1'
#
loop_
_entity.id
_entity.type
_entity.pdbx_description
1 polymer ?
#
loop_
_entity_poly.entity_id
_entity_poly.type
_entity_poly.pdbx_seq_one_letter_code
_entity_poly.pdbx_strand_id
1 'polypeptide(L)'
;MDRRSHQNNPRGNPRPFDHGAEADRAYKQIHCRDGQISGLEEYRGAFQEERTKFCHSMRKQKDKVKRLEELLNYRNSGLHKENKKLVDTIVEREAEISRLNGNIENAECQHERQLEDTVALYETQQQKLSDQHNEANLVTLNLLQRREEQLRQCEDKFTKSLAEHTLTWESERQEMEMKLKEVEKKKKYQASRNKTLQTEFQQMEDRLKRQEDKFSKDLADKSRTWETEKQQMETTLNEVTREKNDMAKETLTLETEFKQVEAKLEQVEKEKDRLAENNLGWETDVKQLKGQVREQEEKFAKDLAQNQESWESRVHSVETKLKEVTLEKDDLDQKHQSEMKEVQAKLKMVRDEKKDSAKKNQRMELDLKLKKRLVQLENDLEEQKKKFSKDLAEKQLHWEQFVQRKETDVKQLENQLEEQKKKFSRDLAQNQKSWESRDSFGGDHVTGGDSGEGRPGPETPAHGDQASPDGDAGGGAE
;
A
#
# COMPACT_ATOMS: atom_id res chain seq x y z
N MET A 1 20.36 -6.93 174.74
CA MET A 1 20.44 -8.40 174.95
C MET A 1 21.53 -8.59 175.98
N ASP A 2 21.21 -8.92 177.24
CA ASP A 2 20.80 -10.25 177.77
C ASP A 2 21.96 -11.27 177.72
N ARG A 3 22.34 -11.99 178.79
CA ARG A 3 21.69 -12.25 180.11
C ARG A 3 22.68 -12.72 181.20
N ARG A 4 22.41 -12.36 182.48
CA ARG A 4 22.30 -13.19 183.73
C ARG A 4 23.28 -14.37 184.03
N SER A 5 23.61 -14.78 185.28
CA SER A 5 23.34 -14.29 186.67
C SER A 5 23.89 -15.21 187.79
N HIS A 6 23.99 -14.71 189.04
CA HIS A 6 23.90 -15.42 190.36
C HIS A 6 25.07 -16.34 190.84
N GLN A 7 25.24 -16.69 192.15
CA GLN A 7 25.14 -15.94 193.45
C GLN A 7 25.60 -16.80 194.68
N ASN A 8 25.77 -16.18 195.87
CA ASN A 8 25.61 -16.71 197.26
C ASN A 8 26.85 -17.17 198.12
N ASN A 9 26.58 -17.38 199.43
CA ASN A 9 27.42 -17.17 200.65
C ASN A 9 27.09 -18.26 201.74
N PRO A 10 27.55 -18.33 203.04
CA PRO A 10 27.86 -17.25 204.02
C PRO A 10 29.10 -17.49 204.96
N ARG A 11 28.94 -17.63 206.29
CA ARG A 11 29.98 -17.64 207.36
C ARG A 11 29.55 -18.37 208.68
N GLY A 12 30.52 -18.68 209.56
CA GLY A 12 30.37 -18.85 211.05
C GLY A 12 30.69 -20.26 211.59
N ASN A 13 31.08 -20.52 212.86
CA ASN A 13 31.54 -19.70 214.01
C ASN A 13 32.36 -20.65 214.99
N PRO A 14 32.69 -20.43 216.31
CA PRO A 14 34.04 -20.76 216.84
C PRO A 14 34.14 -21.55 218.19
N ARG A 15 35.40 -21.75 218.67
CA ARG A 15 35.87 -22.18 220.04
C ARG A 15 35.82 -23.70 220.37
N PRO A 16 36.53 -24.18 221.43
CA PRO A 16 37.88 -23.84 221.92
C PRO A 16 38.78 -25.08 222.29
N PHE A 17 40.07 -24.82 222.56
CA PHE A 17 41.05 -25.58 223.38
C PHE A 17 40.86 -27.09 223.67
N ASP A 18 41.85 -27.90 223.27
CA ASP A 18 42.72 -28.63 224.21
C ASP A 18 44.12 -28.88 223.59
N HIS A 19 45.16 -29.18 224.38
CA HIS A 19 46.55 -29.33 223.93
C HIS A 19 47.17 -30.67 224.35
N GLY A 20 47.72 -31.45 223.40
CA GLY A 20 48.59 -32.59 223.77
C GLY A 20 48.97 -33.60 222.68
N ALA A 21 48.24 -33.72 221.56
CA ALA A 21 48.36 -34.88 220.64
C ALA A 21 48.37 -34.53 219.14
N GLU A 22 49.00 -33.42 218.75
CA GLU A 22 48.83 -32.81 217.42
C GLU A 22 50.05 -32.95 216.48
N ALA A 23 51.27 -33.01 217.03
CA ALA A 23 52.51 -33.05 216.24
C ALA A 23 52.60 -34.26 215.28
N ASP A 24 52.23 -35.47 215.73
CA ASP A 24 52.35 -36.70 214.93
C ASP A 24 51.35 -36.78 213.76
N ARG A 25 50.28 -35.97 213.79
CA ARG A 25 49.36 -35.81 212.66
C ARG A 25 49.86 -34.80 211.63
N ALA A 26 50.49 -33.71 212.08
CA ALA A 26 51.09 -32.73 211.17
C ALA A 26 52.18 -33.36 210.27
N TYR A 27 53.06 -34.19 210.85
CA TYR A 27 54.18 -34.79 210.12
C TYR A 27 53.73 -35.69 208.95
N LYS A 28 52.70 -36.51 209.16
CA LYS A 28 52.10 -37.36 208.11
C LYS A 28 51.38 -36.54 207.03
N GLN A 29 50.84 -35.37 207.37
CA GLN A 29 50.16 -34.49 206.42
C GLN A 29 51.13 -33.68 205.53
N ILE A 30 52.32 -33.34 206.05
CA ILE A 30 53.41 -32.72 205.27
C ILE A 30 53.92 -33.71 204.21
N HIS A 31 54.32 -34.91 204.62
CA HIS A 31 54.87 -35.91 203.69
C HIS A 31 53.90 -36.31 202.56
N CYS A 32 52.59 -36.27 202.83
CA CYS A 32 51.56 -36.50 201.81
C CYS A 32 51.39 -35.33 200.83
N ARG A 33 51.65 -34.09 201.27
CA ARG A 33 51.66 -32.90 200.39
C ARG A 33 52.91 -32.82 199.53
N ASP A 34 54.08 -33.19 200.04
CA ASP A 34 55.33 -33.13 199.25
C ASP A 34 55.24 -34.06 198.02
N GLY A 35 54.65 -35.25 198.17
CA GLY A 35 54.34 -36.13 197.03
C GLY A 35 53.34 -35.54 196.02
N GLN A 36 52.42 -34.68 196.46
CA GLN A 36 51.53 -33.93 195.56
C GLN A 36 52.23 -32.77 194.85
N ILE A 37 53.22 -32.15 195.50
CA ILE A 37 54.03 -31.06 194.92
C ILE A 37 54.91 -31.62 193.78
N SER A 38 55.64 -32.71 194.00
CA SER A 38 56.48 -33.30 192.94
C SER A 38 55.68 -33.70 191.68
N GLY A 39 54.48 -34.27 191.84
CA GLY A 39 53.60 -34.58 190.72
C GLY A 39 53.10 -33.34 189.96
N LEU A 40 52.92 -32.21 190.64
CA LEU A 40 52.59 -30.92 190.01
C LEU A 40 53.80 -30.28 189.29
N GLU A 41 55.02 -30.52 189.76
CA GLU A 41 56.23 -30.06 189.08
C GLU A 41 56.52 -30.85 187.79
N GLU A 42 56.29 -32.18 187.77
CA GLU A 42 56.29 -32.96 186.51
C GLU A 42 55.25 -32.44 185.52
N TYR A 43 54.01 -32.20 185.96
CA TYR A 43 52.96 -31.60 185.13
C TYR A 43 53.36 -30.22 184.59
N ARG A 44 54.05 -29.40 185.39
CA ARG A 44 54.56 -28.08 184.98
C ARG A 44 55.66 -28.21 183.92
N GLY A 45 56.55 -29.19 184.05
CA GLY A 45 57.56 -29.53 183.05
C GLY A 45 56.94 -29.98 181.74
N ALA A 46 56.03 -30.96 181.78
CA ALA A 46 55.31 -31.47 180.62
C ALA A 46 54.54 -30.36 179.89
N PHE A 47 53.84 -29.48 180.61
CA PHE A 47 53.10 -28.36 180.01
C PHE A 47 54.02 -27.29 179.39
N GLN A 48 55.21 -27.07 179.93
CA GLN A 48 56.22 -26.23 179.28
C GLN A 48 56.81 -26.89 178.01
N GLU A 49 56.96 -28.21 178.02
CA GLU A 49 57.41 -28.96 176.85
C GLU A 49 56.35 -28.98 175.72
N GLU A 50 55.07 -29.22 176.05
CA GLU A 50 53.96 -29.08 175.09
C GLU A 50 53.86 -27.65 174.54
N ARG A 51 53.94 -26.64 175.41
CA ARG A 51 53.91 -25.23 174.99
C ARG A 51 55.08 -24.88 174.06
N THR A 52 56.28 -25.40 174.30
CA THR A 52 57.43 -25.16 173.39
C THR A 52 57.32 -25.97 172.09
N LYS A 53 56.80 -27.21 172.12
CA LYS A 53 56.43 -27.98 170.92
C LYS A 53 55.38 -27.25 170.08
N PHE A 54 54.33 -26.71 170.71
CA PHE A 54 53.29 -25.90 170.06
C PHE A 54 53.86 -24.61 169.45
N CYS A 55 54.70 -23.85 170.18
CA CYS A 55 55.38 -22.67 169.64
C CYS A 55 56.39 -22.98 168.53
N HIS A 56 56.90 -24.22 168.43
CA HIS A 56 57.67 -24.68 167.28
C HIS A 56 56.77 -25.04 166.09
N SER A 57 55.66 -25.76 166.34
CA SER A 57 54.67 -26.10 165.31
C SER A 57 54.06 -24.84 164.67
N MET A 58 53.66 -23.86 165.48
CA MET A 58 53.12 -22.57 165.01
C MET A 58 54.13 -21.76 164.20
N ARG A 59 55.42 -21.78 164.54
CA ARG A 59 56.48 -21.20 163.69
C ARG A 59 56.59 -21.94 162.36
N LYS A 60 56.68 -23.28 162.40
CA LYS A 60 56.76 -24.12 161.19
C LYS A 60 55.53 -23.98 160.28
N GLN A 61 54.35 -23.70 160.83
CA GLN A 61 53.15 -23.36 160.06
C GLN A 61 53.20 -21.93 159.52
N LYS A 62 53.64 -20.94 160.29
CA LYS A 62 53.86 -19.56 159.81
C LYS A 62 54.84 -19.52 158.63
N ASP A 63 55.93 -20.28 158.72
CA ASP A 63 56.95 -20.36 157.65
C ASP A 63 56.41 -21.09 156.40
N LYS A 64 55.51 -22.08 156.56
CA LYS A 64 54.77 -22.68 155.45
C LYS A 64 53.82 -21.70 154.80
N VAL A 65 53.03 -20.96 155.57
CA VAL A 65 52.11 -19.93 155.06
C VAL A 65 52.89 -18.88 154.29
N LYS A 66 53.98 -18.35 154.85
CA LYS A 66 54.85 -17.38 154.17
C LYS A 66 55.41 -17.91 152.84
N ARG A 67 55.85 -19.18 152.78
CA ARG A 67 56.30 -19.80 151.51
C ARG A 67 55.16 -19.97 150.50
N LEU A 68 53.94 -20.26 150.95
CA LEU A 68 52.76 -20.33 150.08
C LEU A 68 52.35 -18.94 149.57
N GLU A 69 52.42 -17.90 150.40
CA GLU A 69 52.24 -16.50 150.01
C GLU A 69 53.31 -16.06 148.99
N GLU A 70 54.57 -16.41 149.21
CA GLU A 70 55.67 -16.16 148.26
C GLU A 70 55.46 -16.86 146.91
N LEU A 71 55.05 -18.14 146.92
CA LEU A 71 54.72 -18.89 145.70
C LEU A 71 53.47 -18.34 145.00
N LEU A 72 52.44 -17.95 145.74
CA LEU A 72 51.22 -17.34 145.20
C LEU A 72 51.56 -15.98 144.56
N ASN A 73 52.35 -15.14 145.22
CA ASN A 73 52.80 -13.86 144.69
C ASN A 73 53.71 -14.02 143.47
N TYR A 74 54.60 -15.01 143.46
CA TYR A 74 55.42 -15.33 142.29
C TYR A 74 54.53 -15.74 141.11
N ARG A 75 53.61 -16.70 141.31
CA ARG A 75 52.66 -17.17 140.28
C ARG A 75 51.76 -16.03 139.77
N ASN A 76 51.23 -15.22 140.67
CA ASN A 76 50.41 -14.05 140.31
C ASN A 76 51.22 -13.02 139.52
N SER A 77 52.50 -12.81 139.84
CA SER A 77 53.38 -11.93 139.07
C SER A 77 53.72 -12.49 137.67
N GLY A 78 53.80 -13.81 137.54
CA GLY A 78 53.95 -14.50 136.25
C GLY A 78 52.70 -14.35 135.39
N LEU A 79 51.55 -14.75 135.92
CA LEU A 79 50.23 -14.62 135.28
C LEU A 79 49.92 -13.15 134.93
N HIS A 80 50.29 -12.18 135.77
CA HIS A 80 50.09 -10.77 135.45
C HIS A 80 50.99 -10.29 134.29
N LYS A 81 52.23 -10.80 134.18
CA LYS A 81 53.11 -10.52 133.03
C LYS A 81 52.62 -11.21 131.74
N GLU A 82 52.09 -12.42 131.85
CA GLU A 82 51.51 -13.16 130.71
C GLU A 82 50.21 -12.51 130.24
N ASN A 83 49.28 -12.22 131.16
CA ASN A 83 48.06 -11.47 130.86
C ASN A 83 48.38 -10.09 130.29
N LYS A 84 49.38 -9.37 130.81
CA LYS A 84 49.81 -8.11 130.21
C LYS A 84 50.28 -8.32 128.76
N LYS A 85 51.18 -9.27 128.49
CA LYS A 85 51.62 -9.56 127.11
C LYS A 85 50.44 -9.90 126.19
N LEU A 86 49.47 -10.67 126.67
CA LEU A 86 48.26 -11.01 125.91
C LEU A 86 47.41 -9.77 125.62
N VAL A 87 47.22 -8.88 126.60
CA VAL A 87 46.50 -7.60 126.39
C VAL A 87 47.27 -6.68 125.44
N ASP A 88 48.59 -6.54 125.60
CA ASP A 88 49.45 -5.77 124.69
C ASP A 88 49.32 -6.32 123.24
N THR A 89 49.35 -7.65 123.07
CA THR A 89 49.15 -8.31 121.76
C THR A 89 47.73 -8.15 121.21
N ILE A 90 46.69 -8.14 122.06
CA ILE A 90 45.31 -7.89 121.63
C ILE A 90 45.18 -6.46 121.10
N VAL A 91 45.72 -5.46 121.81
CA VAL A 91 45.70 -4.05 121.37
C VAL A 91 46.47 -3.87 120.05
N GLU A 92 47.63 -4.53 119.88
CA GLU A 92 48.33 -4.54 118.59
C GLU A 92 47.48 -5.12 117.45
N ARG A 93 46.69 -6.17 117.72
CA ARG A 93 45.79 -6.80 116.72
C ARG A 93 44.53 -5.98 116.45
N GLU A 94 43.95 -5.33 117.46
CA GLU A 94 42.82 -4.41 117.30
C GLU A 94 43.22 -3.17 116.49
N ALA A 95 44.42 -2.63 116.72
CA ALA A 95 45.00 -1.56 115.92
C ALA A 95 45.25 -2.00 114.46
N GLU A 96 45.77 -3.21 114.25
CA GLU A 96 46.00 -3.75 112.90
C GLU A 96 44.69 -4.03 112.16
N ILE A 97 43.66 -4.58 112.82
CA ILE A 97 42.32 -4.76 112.25
C ILE A 97 41.72 -3.40 111.87
N SER A 98 41.84 -2.39 112.74
CA SER A 98 41.37 -1.02 112.46
C SER A 98 42.07 -0.42 111.23
N ARG A 99 43.38 -0.65 111.09
CA ARG A 99 44.18 -0.21 109.94
C ARG A 99 43.79 -0.95 108.65
N LEU A 100 43.53 -2.25 108.72
CA LEU A 100 43.11 -3.05 107.57
C LEU A 100 41.69 -2.69 107.11
N ASN A 101 40.74 -2.50 108.04
CA ASN A 101 39.40 -2.03 107.72
C ASN A 101 39.43 -0.66 107.03
N GLY A 102 40.16 0.32 107.59
CA GLY A 102 40.33 1.62 106.95
C GLY A 102 40.99 1.55 105.57
N ASN A 103 41.90 0.60 105.32
CA ASN A 103 42.46 0.37 103.99
C ASN A 103 41.43 -0.25 103.02
N ILE A 104 40.56 -1.14 103.50
CA ILE A 104 39.48 -1.75 102.71
C ILE A 104 38.44 -0.68 102.35
N GLU A 105 37.93 0.09 103.31
CA GLU A 105 36.98 1.19 103.09
C GLU A 105 37.51 2.22 102.08
N ASN A 106 38.81 2.55 102.13
CA ASN A 106 39.46 3.44 101.15
C ASN A 106 39.59 2.79 99.76
N ALA A 107 39.79 1.48 99.66
CA ALA A 107 39.86 0.77 98.38
C ALA A 107 38.47 0.58 97.76
N GLU A 108 37.46 0.25 98.57
CA GLU A 108 36.06 0.18 98.17
C GLU A 108 35.58 1.53 97.63
N CYS A 109 35.82 2.62 98.36
CA CYS A 109 35.45 3.98 97.90
C CYS A 109 36.28 4.47 96.68
N GLN A 110 37.46 3.91 96.42
CA GLN A 110 38.19 4.14 95.16
C GLN A 110 37.59 3.36 93.99
N HIS A 111 37.21 2.10 94.20
CA HIS A 111 36.56 1.27 93.19
C HIS A 111 35.14 1.73 92.88
N GLU A 112 34.39 2.21 93.87
CA GLU A 112 33.07 2.83 93.71
C GLU A 112 33.15 4.02 92.75
N ARG A 113 34.06 4.98 92.99
CA ARG A 113 34.29 6.12 92.09
C ARG A 113 34.76 5.70 90.70
N GLN A 114 35.60 4.67 90.58
CA GLN A 114 36.00 4.13 89.28
C GLN A 114 34.81 3.51 88.51
N LEU A 115 33.85 2.91 89.22
CA LEU A 115 32.61 2.41 88.63
C LEU A 115 31.68 3.58 88.25
N GLU A 116 31.54 4.61 89.08
CA GLU A 116 30.80 5.84 88.74
C GLU A 116 31.38 6.54 87.50
N ASP A 117 32.70 6.77 87.45
CA ASP A 117 33.41 7.38 86.31
C ASP A 117 33.21 6.56 85.02
N THR A 118 33.27 5.22 85.11
CA THR A 118 33.09 4.36 83.92
C THR A 118 31.63 4.27 83.48
N VAL A 119 30.66 4.27 84.40
CA VAL A 119 29.22 4.36 84.07
C VAL A 119 28.91 5.70 83.40
N ALA A 120 29.36 6.82 83.96
CA ALA A 120 29.16 8.14 83.38
C ALA A 120 29.81 8.28 81.98
N LEU A 121 30.96 7.64 81.76
CA LEU A 121 31.59 7.54 80.45
C LEU A 121 30.74 6.74 79.45
N TYR A 122 30.20 5.58 79.86
CA TYR A 122 29.33 4.76 79.02
C TYR A 122 28.00 5.45 78.71
N GLU A 123 27.36 6.12 79.67
CA GLU A 123 26.15 6.92 79.45
C GLU A 123 26.42 8.06 78.47
N THR A 124 27.53 8.79 78.64
CA THR A 124 27.98 9.82 77.71
C THR A 124 28.25 9.27 76.31
N GLN A 125 28.75 8.04 76.19
CA GLN A 125 28.96 7.38 74.89
C GLN A 125 27.64 6.93 74.25
N GLN A 126 26.70 6.37 75.02
CA GLN A 126 25.37 5.99 74.53
C GLN A 126 24.58 7.21 74.04
N GLN A 127 24.62 8.33 74.79
CA GLN A 127 23.97 9.57 74.36
C GLN A 127 24.55 10.08 73.03
N LYS A 128 25.88 10.14 72.89
CA LYS A 128 26.54 10.53 71.63
C LYS A 128 26.16 9.64 70.44
N LEU A 129 26.04 8.32 70.64
CA LEU A 129 25.60 7.39 69.60
C LEU A 129 24.13 7.56 69.25
N SER A 130 23.27 7.83 70.24
CA SER A 130 21.86 8.19 70.03
C SER A 130 21.72 9.48 69.22
N ASP A 131 22.47 10.53 69.57
CA ASP A 131 22.44 11.82 68.88
C ASP A 131 22.93 11.69 67.43
N GLN A 132 24.03 10.97 67.21
CA GLN A 132 24.53 10.65 65.85
C GLN A 132 23.53 9.82 65.04
N HIS A 133 22.82 8.88 65.66
CA HIS A 133 21.78 8.11 64.99
C HIS A 133 20.58 8.99 64.60
N ASN A 134 20.16 9.89 65.48
CA ASN A 134 19.08 10.84 65.22
C ASN A 134 19.45 11.85 64.12
N GLU A 135 20.69 12.34 64.10
CA GLU A 135 21.22 13.19 63.02
C GLU A 135 21.24 12.44 61.67
N ALA A 136 21.76 11.20 61.64
CA ALA A 136 21.76 10.37 60.45
C ALA A 136 20.34 10.08 59.93
N ASN A 137 19.38 9.83 60.81
CA ASN A 137 17.97 9.65 60.47
C ASN A 137 17.37 10.92 59.88
N LEU A 138 17.66 12.10 60.45
CA LEU A 138 17.18 13.40 59.95
C LEU A 138 17.77 13.74 58.58
N VAL A 139 19.07 13.52 58.37
CA VAL A 139 19.72 13.66 57.05
C VAL A 139 19.09 12.71 56.03
N THR A 140 18.83 11.46 56.41
CA THR A 140 18.16 10.47 55.54
C THR A 140 16.74 10.91 55.16
N LEU A 141 15.95 11.40 56.11
CA LEU A 141 14.60 11.91 55.87
C LEU A 141 14.59 13.10 54.91
N ASN A 142 15.49 14.08 55.11
CA ASN A 142 15.63 15.24 54.24
C ASN A 142 16.06 14.85 52.80
N LEU A 143 16.91 13.83 52.65
CA LEU A 143 17.30 13.29 51.34
C LEU A 143 16.14 12.56 50.64
N LEU A 144 15.31 11.84 51.38
CA LEU A 144 14.11 11.17 50.85
C LEU A 144 13.07 12.20 50.38
N GLN A 145 12.72 13.18 51.22
CA GLN A 145 11.79 14.27 50.85
C GLN A 145 12.27 15.04 49.62
N ARG A 146 13.59 15.32 49.52
CA ARG A 146 14.16 15.98 48.34
C ARG A 146 14.04 15.12 47.07
N ARG A 147 14.16 13.79 47.18
CA ARG A 147 13.95 12.86 46.04
C ARG A 147 12.49 12.75 45.66
N GLU A 148 11.57 12.73 46.62
CA GLU A 148 10.12 12.71 46.40
C GLU A 148 9.65 13.95 45.62
N GLU A 149 10.08 15.14 46.05
CA GLU A 149 9.81 16.39 45.34
C GLU A 149 10.47 16.42 43.94
N GLN A 150 11.67 15.86 43.77
CA GLN A 150 12.30 15.72 42.45
C GLN A 150 11.54 14.75 41.52
N LEU A 151 11.03 13.64 42.03
CA LEU A 151 10.20 12.70 41.27
C LEU A 151 8.91 13.37 40.83
N ARG A 152 8.20 14.02 41.77
CA ARG A 152 6.99 14.81 41.48
C ARG A 152 7.23 15.87 40.41
N GLN A 153 8.31 16.63 40.49
CA GLN A 153 8.66 17.63 39.47
C GLN A 153 8.97 17.03 38.09
N CYS A 154 9.38 15.75 38.02
CA CYS A 154 9.51 15.02 36.77
C CYS A 154 8.15 14.50 36.26
N GLU A 155 7.29 14.01 37.15
CA GLU A 155 5.91 13.60 36.82
C GLU A 155 5.06 14.77 36.31
N ASP A 156 5.13 15.94 36.95
CA ASP A 156 4.46 17.17 36.51
C ASP A 156 4.94 17.61 35.11
N LYS A 157 6.26 17.55 34.85
CA LYS A 157 6.85 17.86 33.53
C LYS A 157 6.42 16.87 32.46
N PHE A 158 6.45 15.57 32.77
CA PHE A 158 6.05 14.51 31.85
C PHE A 158 4.56 14.63 31.51
N THR A 159 3.70 14.81 32.52
CA THR A 159 2.25 14.98 32.36
C THR A 159 1.92 16.21 31.52
N LYS A 160 2.62 17.34 31.77
CA LYS A 160 2.48 18.55 30.95
C LYS A 160 2.90 18.31 29.49
N SER A 161 4.07 17.73 29.26
CA SER A 161 4.57 17.43 27.91
C SER A 161 3.64 16.47 27.15
N LEU A 162 3.11 15.45 27.83
CA LEU A 162 2.13 14.51 27.27
C LEU A 162 0.83 15.22 26.86
N ALA A 163 0.34 16.18 27.66
CA ALA A 163 -0.82 16.99 27.32
C ALA A 163 -0.56 17.92 26.12
N GLU A 164 0.61 18.56 26.06
CA GLU A 164 1.04 19.42 24.94
C GLU A 164 1.16 18.63 23.62
N HIS A 165 1.75 17.42 23.66
CA HIS A 165 1.77 16.51 22.51
C HIS A 165 0.37 16.05 22.10
N THR A 166 -0.50 15.70 23.07
CA THR A 166 -1.88 15.26 22.79
C THR A 166 -2.69 16.34 22.08
N LEU A 167 -2.59 17.59 22.53
CA LEU A 167 -3.23 18.75 21.89
C LEU A 167 -2.67 19.02 20.48
N THR A 168 -1.37 18.83 20.29
CA THR A 168 -0.71 19.00 18.98
C THR A 168 -1.22 17.96 17.98
N TRP A 169 -1.19 16.67 18.34
CA TRP A 169 -1.71 15.58 17.51
C TRP A 169 -3.23 15.71 17.23
N GLU A 170 -4.02 16.21 18.19
CA GLU A 170 -5.43 16.50 17.96
C GLU A 170 -5.62 17.64 16.94
N SER A 171 -4.82 18.70 17.01
CA SER A 171 -4.84 19.79 16.02
C SER A 171 -4.44 19.29 14.62
N GLU A 172 -3.37 18.51 14.51
CA GLU A 172 -2.94 17.90 13.24
C GLU A 172 -4.01 16.96 12.66
N ARG A 173 -4.65 16.14 13.52
CA ARG A 173 -5.78 15.27 13.16
C ARG A 173 -6.95 16.05 12.59
N GLN A 174 -7.32 17.17 13.22
CA GLN A 174 -8.39 18.04 12.74
C GLN A 174 -8.04 18.73 11.41
N GLU A 175 -6.80 19.19 11.24
CA GLU A 175 -6.34 19.80 9.98
C GLU A 175 -6.38 18.78 8.82
N MET A 176 -5.92 17.55 9.07
CA MET A 176 -5.97 16.45 8.10
C MET A 176 -7.42 16.03 7.76
N GLU A 177 -8.32 16.01 8.74
CA GLU A 177 -9.76 15.75 8.51
C GLU A 177 -10.41 16.86 7.65
N MET A 178 -10.00 18.12 7.83
CA MET A 178 -10.45 19.24 7.01
C MET A 178 -9.90 19.16 5.56
N LYS A 179 -8.62 18.84 5.39
CA LYS A 179 -8.00 18.57 4.07
C LYS A 179 -8.72 17.43 3.35
N LEU A 180 -9.04 16.33 4.04
CA LEU A 180 -9.80 15.20 3.49
C LEU A 180 -11.18 15.65 2.98
N LYS A 181 -11.94 16.40 3.79
CA LYS A 181 -13.26 16.95 3.41
C LYS A 181 -13.18 17.90 2.20
N GLU A 182 -12.08 18.63 2.03
CA GLU A 182 -11.86 19.47 0.85
C GLU A 182 -11.55 18.62 -0.41
N VAL A 183 -10.69 17.61 -0.28
CA VAL A 183 -10.39 16.66 -1.38
C VAL A 183 -11.65 15.90 -1.81
N GLU A 184 -12.52 15.50 -0.88
CA GLU A 184 -13.82 14.92 -1.23
C GLU A 184 -14.71 15.88 -2.02
N LYS A 185 -14.79 17.15 -1.62
CA LYS A 185 -15.56 18.18 -2.34
C LYS A 185 -15.02 18.36 -3.77
N LYS A 186 -13.69 18.43 -3.92
CA LYS A 186 -13.01 18.49 -5.24
C LYS A 186 -13.32 17.25 -6.09
N LYS A 187 -13.25 16.04 -5.52
CA LYS A 187 -13.59 14.77 -6.18
C LYS A 187 -15.05 14.73 -6.63
N LYS A 188 -15.99 15.17 -5.78
CA LYS A 188 -17.43 15.26 -6.09
C LYS A 188 -17.69 16.27 -7.22
N TYR A 189 -17.05 17.43 -7.19
CA TYR A 189 -17.12 18.43 -8.26
C TYR A 189 -16.55 17.92 -9.60
N GLN A 190 -15.38 17.27 -9.57
CA GLN A 190 -14.75 16.71 -10.76
C GLN A 190 -15.59 15.57 -11.37
N ALA A 191 -16.20 14.71 -10.55
CA ALA A 191 -17.12 13.67 -11.03
C ALA A 191 -18.35 14.29 -11.75
N SER A 192 -18.94 15.35 -11.19
CA SER A 192 -20.02 16.10 -11.86
C SER A 192 -19.57 16.72 -13.18
N ARG A 193 -18.39 17.38 -13.20
CA ARG A 193 -17.83 17.97 -14.43
C ARG A 193 -17.58 16.92 -15.51
N ASN A 194 -17.02 15.76 -15.15
CA ASN A 194 -16.77 14.67 -16.08
C ASN A 194 -18.09 14.10 -16.64
N LYS A 195 -19.14 14.00 -15.82
CA LYS A 195 -20.49 13.59 -16.29
C LYS A 195 -21.09 14.60 -17.29
N THR A 196 -20.91 15.90 -17.06
CA THR A 196 -21.31 16.93 -18.03
C THR A 196 -20.55 16.78 -19.35
N LEU A 197 -19.21 16.70 -19.31
CA LEU A 197 -18.36 16.53 -20.48
C LEU A 197 -18.69 15.25 -21.28
N GLN A 198 -18.99 14.14 -20.59
CA GLN A 198 -19.44 12.90 -21.22
C GLN A 198 -20.79 13.08 -21.94
N THR A 199 -21.70 13.87 -21.36
CA THR A 199 -23.00 14.19 -21.96
C THR A 199 -22.84 15.10 -23.20
N GLU A 200 -21.96 16.10 -23.13
CA GLU A 200 -21.61 16.98 -24.25
C GLU A 200 -20.93 16.20 -25.39
N PHE A 201 -20.03 15.27 -25.07
CA PHE A 201 -19.39 14.39 -26.04
C PHE A 201 -20.42 13.51 -26.77
N GLN A 202 -21.33 12.88 -26.03
CA GLN A 202 -22.39 12.06 -26.63
C GLN A 202 -23.30 12.89 -27.54
N GLN A 203 -23.63 14.13 -27.18
CA GLN A 203 -24.40 15.05 -28.02
C GLN A 203 -23.64 15.47 -29.29
N MET A 204 -22.32 15.60 -29.24
CA MET A 204 -21.49 15.87 -30.43
C MET A 204 -21.41 14.66 -31.36
N GLU A 205 -21.25 13.44 -30.82
CA GLU A 205 -21.27 12.18 -31.59
C GLU A 205 -22.62 11.98 -32.29
N ASP A 206 -23.74 12.17 -31.55
CA ASP A 206 -25.10 12.17 -32.10
C ASP A 206 -25.27 13.19 -33.23
N ARG A 207 -24.68 14.39 -33.08
CA ARG A 207 -24.79 15.47 -34.07
C ARG A 207 -23.93 15.18 -35.31
N LEU A 208 -22.74 14.60 -35.14
CA LEU A 208 -21.88 14.15 -36.23
C LEU A 208 -22.59 13.07 -37.06
N LYS A 209 -23.14 12.04 -36.40
CA LYS A 209 -23.89 10.97 -37.06
C LYS A 209 -25.09 11.49 -37.84
N ARG A 210 -25.87 12.42 -37.27
CA ARG A 210 -26.98 13.09 -37.99
C ARG A 210 -26.53 14.00 -39.14
N GLN A 211 -25.25 14.39 -39.23
CA GLN A 211 -24.69 15.05 -40.40
C GLN A 211 -24.23 14.03 -41.44
N GLU A 212 -23.60 12.93 -41.02
CA GLU A 212 -23.23 11.80 -41.87
C GLU A 212 -24.46 11.18 -42.55
N ASP A 213 -25.50 10.83 -41.80
CA ASP A 213 -26.79 10.33 -42.31
C ASP A 213 -27.40 11.27 -43.38
N LYS A 214 -27.28 12.59 -43.18
CA LYS A 214 -27.73 13.60 -44.13
C LYS A 214 -26.87 13.64 -45.39
N PHE A 215 -25.54 13.65 -45.26
CA PHE A 215 -24.64 13.61 -46.42
C PHE A 215 -24.81 12.33 -47.23
N SER A 216 -24.94 11.17 -46.58
CA SER A 216 -25.25 9.89 -47.25
C SER A 216 -26.58 9.94 -47.99
N LYS A 217 -27.62 10.55 -47.40
CA LYS A 217 -28.91 10.74 -48.08
C LYS A 217 -28.81 11.70 -49.26
N ASP A 218 -28.22 12.87 -49.08
CA ASP A 218 -28.07 13.89 -50.13
C ASP A 218 -27.23 13.37 -51.30
N LEU A 219 -26.22 12.53 -51.03
CA LEU A 219 -25.45 11.82 -52.07
C LEU A 219 -26.29 10.75 -52.78
N ALA A 220 -27.09 9.96 -52.05
CA ALA A 220 -27.96 8.95 -52.64
C ALA A 220 -29.06 9.58 -53.53
N ASP A 221 -29.67 10.68 -53.08
CA ASP A 221 -30.68 11.41 -53.85
C ASP A 221 -30.06 12.16 -55.04
N LYS A 222 -28.87 12.76 -54.92
CA LYS A 222 -28.11 13.27 -56.09
C LYS A 222 -27.77 12.17 -57.09
N SER A 223 -27.31 11.01 -56.63
CA SER A 223 -26.98 9.88 -57.50
C SER A 223 -28.20 9.34 -58.24
N ARG A 224 -29.40 9.40 -57.63
CA ARG A 224 -30.67 9.09 -58.31
C ARG A 224 -31.01 10.12 -59.38
N THR A 225 -30.83 11.41 -59.09
CA THR A 225 -31.04 12.48 -60.08
C THR A 225 -30.12 12.30 -61.28
N TRP A 226 -28.82 12.12 -61.06
CA TRP A 226 -27.84 11.90 -62.15
C TRP A 226 -28.11 10.63 -62.96
N GLU A 227 -28.52 9.53 -62.32
CA GLU A 227 -28.90 8.31 -63.05
C GLU A 227 -30.20 8.50 -63.85
N THR A 228 -31.12 9.35 -63.38
CA THR A 228 -32.35 9.72 -64.11
C THR A 228 -32.03 10.64 -65.31
N GLU A 229 -31.19 11.65 -65.13
CA GLU A 229 -30.72 12.54 -66.20
C GLU A 229 -29.93 11.76 -67.26
N LYS A 230 -29.08 10.81 -66.83
CA LYS A 230 -28.37 9.86 -67.70
C LYS A 230 -29.35 9.01 -68.52
N GLN A 231 -30.37 8.43 -67.89
CA GLN A 231 -31.39 7.64 -68.60
C GLN A 231 -32.19 8.51 -69.59
N GLN A 232 -32.52 9.76 -69.24
CA GLN A 232 -33.16 10.70 -70.16
C GLN A 232 -32.26 11.01 -71.37
N MET A 233 -30.98 11.32 -71.16
CA MET A 233 -30.00 11.54 -72.25
C MET A 233 -29.79 10.27 -73.10
N GLU A 234 -29.83 9.08 -72.49
CA GLU A 234 -29.74 7.82 -73.23
C GLU A 234 -31.00 7.57 -74.07
N THR A 235 -32.21 7.91 -73.57
CA THR A 235 -33.43 7.83 -74.38
C THR A 235 -33.44 8.81 -75.56
N THR A 236 -33.07 10.08 -75.35
CA THR A 236 -33.04 11.08 -76.44
C THR A 236 -31.92 10.79 -77.45
N LEU A 237 -30.77 10.28 -77.01
CA LEU A 237 -29.71 9.82 -77.92
C LEU A 237 -30.17 8.64 -78.80
N ASN A 238 -30.92 7.69 -78.24
CA ASN A 238 -31.51 6.59 -79.00
C ASN A 238 -32.59 7.08 -79.99
N GLU A 239 -33.39 8.07 -79.60
CA GLU A 239 -34.41 8.69 -80.46
C GLU A 239 -33.78 9.45 -81.63
N VAL A 240 -32.83 10.35 -81.38
CA VAL A 240 -32.04 11.05 -82.42
C VAL A 240 -31.27 10.06 -83.31
N THR A 241 -30.77 8.95 -82.75
CA THR A 241 -30.13 7.88 -83.54
C THR A 241 -31.14 7.17 -84.45
N ARG A 242 -32.39 7.01 -84.00
CA ARG A 242 -33.47 6.45 -84.82
C ARG A 242 -33.89 7.41 -85.93
N GLU A 243 -34.14 8.68 -85.61
CA GLU A 243 -34.45 9.73 -86.60
C GLU A 243 -33.35 9.82 -87.67
N LYS A 244 -32.08 9.84 -87.26
CA LYS A 244 -30.93 9.80 -88.19
C LYS A 244 -30.96 8.57 -89.10
N ASN A 245 -31.30 7.40 -88.57
CA ASN A 245 -31.40 6.16 -89.36
C ASN A 245 -32.62 6.15 -90.29
N ASP A 246 -33.71 6.84 -89.94
CA ASP A 246 -34.89 6.96 -90.78
C ASP A 246 -34.67 8.01 -91.89
N MET A 247 -34.10 9.19 -91.58
CA MET A 247 -33.61 10.17 -92.57
C MET A 247 -32.54 9.59 -93.51
N ALA A 248 -31.69 8.67 -93.03
CA ALA A 248 -30.71 8.00 -93.87
C ALA A 248 -31.38 7.06 -94.90
N LYS A 249 -32.48 6.39 -94.55
CA LYS A 249 -33.28 5.59 -95.50
C LYS A 249 -33.99 6.48 -96.50
N GLU A 250 -34.55 7.60 -96.05
CA GLU A 250 -35.22 8.58 -96.90
C GLU A 250 -34.24 9.19 -97.91
N THR A 251 -33.08 9.65 -97.46
CA THR A 251 -31.98 10.13 -98.33
C THR A 251 -31.59 9.08 -99.36
N LEU A 252 -31.41 7.81 -98.95
CA LEU A 252 -31.02 6.72 -99.85
C LEU A 252 -32.16 6.38 -100.85
N THR A 253 -33.42 6.51 -100.44
CA THR A 253 -34.58 6.37 -101.32
C THR A 253 -34.60 7.48 -102.38
N LEU A 254 -34.50 8.74 -101.95
CA LEU A 254 -34.40 9.91 -102.84
C LEU A 254 -33.20 9.82 -103.78
N GLU A 255 -32.06 9.29 -103.35
CA GLU A 255 -30.89 9.05 -104.22
C GLU A 255 -31.18 7.98 -105.29
N THR A 256 -31.92 6.92 -104.95
CA THR A 256 -32.36 5.92 -105.94
C THR A 256 -33.42 6.45 -106.89
N GLU A 257 -34.32 7.33 -106.43
CA GLU A 257 -35.30 8.02 -107.29
C GLU A 257 -34.61 9.00 -108.23
N PHE A 258 -33.65 9.80 -107.73
CA PHE A 258 -32.86 10.73 -108.52
C PHE A 258 -32.11 10.00 -109.64
N LYS A 259 -31.40 8.90 -109.33
CA LYS A 259 -30.72 8.05 -110.33
C LYS A 259 -31.69 7.45 -111.35
N GLN A 260 -32.94 7.17 -110.95
CA GLN A 260 -33.98 6.70 -111.86
C GLN A 260 -34.55 7.81 -112.74
N VAL A 261 -34.55 9.07 -112.30
CA VAL A 261 -34.87 10.25 -113.12
C VAL A 261 -33.72 10.58 -114.07
N GLU A 262 -32.48 10.52 -113.60
CA GLU A 262 -31.25 10.71 -114.39
C GLU A 262 -31.17 9.70 -115.56
N ALA A 263 -31.42 8.41 -115.30
CA ALA A 263 -31.49 7.39 -116.34
C ALA A 263 -32.66 7.61 -117.33
N LYS A 264 -33.80 8.15 -116.88
CA LYS A 264 -34.91 8.54 -117.78
C LYS A 264 -34.55 9.75 -118.62
N LEU A 265 -33.80 10.72 -118.07
CA LEU A 265 -33.29 11.87 -118.80
C LEU A 265 -32.33 11.43 -119.91
N GLU A 266 -31.40 10.52 -119.60
CA GLU A 266 -30.47 9.94 -120.56
C GLU A 266 -31.20 9.13 -121.67
N GLN A 267 -32.31 8.47 -121.35
CA GLN A 267 -33.18 7.83 -122.36
C GLN A 267 -33.86 8.89 -123.25
N VAL A 268 -34.44 9.95 -122.68
CA VAL A 268 -35.10 11.03 -123.44
C VAL A 268 -34.09 11.78 -124.33
N GLU A 269 -32.85 11.96 -123.88
CA GLU A 269 -31.75 12.51 -124.69
C GLU A 269 -31.45 11.61 -125.91
N LYS A 270 -31.34 10.30 -125.72
CA LYS A 270 -31.14 9.32 -126.81
C LYS A 270 -32.34 9.26 -127.76
N GLU A 271 -33.57 9.43 -127.26
CA GLU A 271 -34.77 9.52 -128.10
C GLU A 271 -34.84 10.83 -128.89
N LYS A 272 -34.43 11.96 -128.29
CA LYS A 272 -34.22 13.26 -128.97
C LYS A 272 -33.20 13.14 -130.11
N ASP A 273 -32.04 12.53 -129.84
CA ASP A 273 -30.97 12.43 -130.83
C ASP A 273 -31.36 11.50 -131.99
N ARG A 274 -32.03 10.38 -131.68
CA ARG A 274 -32.64 9.50 -132.69
C ARG A 274 -33.76 10.19 -133.50
N LEU A 275 -34.54 11.09 -132.88
CA LEU A 275 -35.50 11.91 -133.60
C LEU A 275 -34.81 12.92 -134.53
N ALA A 276 -33.66 13.47 -134.15
CA ALA A 276 -32.86 14.34 -135.01
C ALA A 276 -32.26 13.57 -136.22
N GLU A 277 -31.72 12.36 -136.02
CA GLU A 277 -31.29 11.47 -137.11
C GLU A 277 -32.44 11.13 -138.07
N ASN A 278 -33.60 10.73 -137.53
CA ASN A 278 -34.79 10.49 -138.34
C ASN A 278 -35.16 11.73 -139.18
N ASN A 279 -35.14 12.92 -138.59
CA ASN A 279 -35.54 14.17 -139.26
C ASN A 279 -34.55 14.57 -140.39
N LEU A 280 -33.26 14.25 -140.24
CA LEU A 280 -32.26 14.35 -141.31
C LEU A 280 -32.52 13.34 -142.45
N GLY A 281 -33.04 12.16 -142.12
CA GLY A 281 -33.58 11.20 -143.09
C GLY A 281 -34.75 11.79 -143.89
N TRP A 282 -35.79 12.28 -143.21
CA TRP A 282 -36.95 12.93 -143.84
C TRP A 282 -36.55 14.13 -144.72
N GLU A 283 -35.60 14.97 -144.29
CA GLU A 283 -35.05 16.04 -145.14
C GLU A 283 -34.40 15.53 -146.45
N THR A 284 -33.76 14.35 -146.38
CA THR A 284 -33.06 13.73 -147.51
C THR A 284 -34.06 13.13 -148.50
N ASP A 285 -35.06 12.40 -148.00
CA ASP A 285 -36.16 11.85 -148.81
C ASP A 285 -36.96 12.97 -149.50
N VAL A 286 -37.23 14.08 -148.79
CA VAL A 286 -37.90 15.27 -149.36
C VAL A 286 -37.05 15.91 -150.46
N LYS A 287 -35.71 15.97 -150.32
CA LYS A 287 -34.81 16.43 -151.40
C LYS A 287 -34.86 15.50 -152.61
N GLN A 288 -34.92 14.18 -152.41
CA GLN A 288 -34.98 13.19 -153.48
C GLN A 288 -36.31 13.23 -154.25
N LEU A 289 -37.45 13.32 -153.56
CA LEU A 289 -38.77 13.55 -154.17
C LEU A 289 -38.80 14.85 -154.99
N LYS A 290 -38.17 15.93 -154.49
CA LYS A 290 -38.06 17.22 -155.18
C LYS A 290 -37.09 17.24 -156.38
N GLY A 291 -36.37 16.13 -156.59
CA GLY A 291 -35.70 15.79 -157.84
C GLY A 291 -36.65 15.08 -158.82
N GLN A 292 -37.31 14.01 -158.36
CA GLN A 292 -38.20 13.18 -159.17
C GLN A 292 -39.37 13.96 -159.81
N VAL A 293 -39.96 14.92 -159.09
CA VAL A 293 -41.01 15.80 -159.64
C VAL A 293 -40.51 16.58 -160.87
N ARG A 294 -39.30 17.13 -160.80
CA ARG A 294 -38.70 17.94 -161.88
C ARG A 294 -38.40 17.10 -163.13
N GLU A 295 -38.04 15.84 -162.92
CA GLU A 295 -37.81 14.86 -163.99
C GLU A 295 -39.11 14.37 -164.64
N GLN A 296 -40.27 14.52 -163.98
CA GLN A 296 -41.59 14.34 -164.61
C GLN A 296 -42.06 15.60 -165.35
N GLU A 297 -41.84 16.80 -164.79
CA GLU A 297 -42.16 18.08 -165.45
C GLU A 297 -41.49 18.19 -166.84
N GLU A 298 -40.22 17.77 -166.95
CA GLU A 298 -39.47 17.77 -168.22
C GLU A 298 -39.98 16.72 -169.23
N LYS A 299 -40.67 15.66 -168.78
CA LYS A 299 -41.31 14.67 -169.68
C LYS A 299 -42.66 15.18 -170.21
N PHE A 300 -43.50 15.75 -169.33
CA PHE A 300 -44.79 16.33 -169.74
C PHE A 300 -44.64 17.45 -170.78
N ALA A 301 -43.54 18.21 -170.74
CA ALA A 301 -43.22 19.24 -171.74
C ALA A 301 -42.93 18.69 -173.15
N LYS A 302 -42.56 17.41 -173.30
CA LYS A 302 -42.33 16.77 -174.61
C LYS A 302 -43.58 16.12 -175.19
N ASP A 303 -44.34 15.39 -174.37
CA ASP A 303 -45.52 14.66 -174.86
C ASP A 303 -46.63 15.59 -175.38
N LEU A 304 -46.72 16.82 -174.85
CA LEU A 304 -47.70 17.83 -175.28
C LEU A 304 -47.50 18.35 -176.71
N ALA A 305 -46.29 18.25 -177.28
CA ALA A 305 -46.01 18.70 -178.64
C ALA A 305 -46.35 17.65 -179.72
N GLN A 306 -46.47 16.37 -179.34
CA GLN A 306 -46.61 15.25 -180.28
C GLN A 306 -48.03 14.66 -180.32
N ASN A 307 -48.90 15.01 -179.37
CA ASN A 307 -50.21 14.36 -179.20
C ASN A 307 -51.36 15.03 -179.98
N GLN A 308 -51.12 16.14 -180.69
CA GLN A 308 -52.19 16.88 -181.40
C GLN A 308 -52.46 16.37 -182.83
N GLU A 309 -51.54 15.66 -183.47
CA GLU A 309 -51.75 15.02 -184.80
C GLU A 309 -52.51 13.68 -184.73
N SER A 310 -52.76 13.11 -183.53
CA SER A 310 -53.27 11.74 -183.40
C SER A 310 -54.80 11.60 -183.29
N TRP A 311 -55.52 12.70 -182.98
CA TRP A 311 -56.94 12.64 -182.60
C TRP A 311 -57.94 12.62 -183.78
N GLU A 312 -57.55 13.04 -184.99
CA GLU A 312 -58.49 13.09 -186.13
C GLU A 312 -58.70 11.75 -186.85
N SER A 313 -57.83 10.74 -186.60
CA SER A 313 -57.91 9.41 -187.25
C SER A 313 -58.43 8.28 -186.35
N ARG A 314 -58.74 8.56 -185.08
CA ARG A 314 -59.21 7.58 -184.09
C ARG A 314 -60.10 8.30 -183.05
N VAL A 315 -61.35 7.92 -182.78
CA VAL A 315 -62.04 6.63 -183.06
C VAL A 315 -63.48 6.88 -183.53
N HIS A 316 -63.70 6.99 -184.85
CA HIS A 316 -65.00 6.62 -185.46
C HIS A 316 -65.05 5.10 -185.75
N SER A 317 -64.36 4.33 -184.90
CA SER A 317 -64.24 2.86 -184.93
C SER A 317 -64.80 2.26 -183.64
N VAL A 318 -66.03 2.66 -183.34
CA VAL A 318 -67.14 1.76 -182.99
C VAL A 318 -66.95 0.95 -181.68
N GLU A 319 -67.60 1.27 -180.56
CA GLU A 319 -69.06 1.39 -180.37
C GLU A 319 -69.82 0.05 -180.53
N THR A 320 -69.11 -1.09 -180.61
CA THR A 320 -69.68 -2.44 -180.43
C THR A 320 -68.76 -3.33 -179.58
N LYS A 321 -69.34 -4.21 -178.73
CA LYS A 321 -68.73 -4.97 -177.59
C LYS A 321 -68.67 -4.13 -176.29
N LEU A 322 -69.67 -4.11 -175.39
CA LEU A 322 -70.82 -4.98 -175.08
C LEU A 322 -70.51 -6.26 -174.26
N LYS A 323 -70.86 -6.21 -172.95
CA LYS A 323 -71.17 -7.28 -171.95
C LYS A 323 -70.05 -8.00 -171.15
N GLU A 324 -70.52 -8.54 -170.00
CA GLU A 324 -69.89 -9.42 -168.97
C GLU A 324 -68.82 -8.76 -168.05
N VAL A 325 -68.83 -8.77 -166.68
CA VAL A 325 -69.36 -9.65 -165.56
C VAL A 325 -68.46 -10.89 -165.32
N THR A 326 -68.02 -11.35 -164.12
CA THR A 326 -68.28 -11.12 -162.66
C THR A 326 -67.14 -10.35 -161.90
N LEU A 327 -67.08 -10.05 -160.58
CA LEU A 327 -67.83 -10.29 -159.30
C LEU A 327 -67.31 -11.38 -158.30
N GLU A 328 -67.08 -10.99 -157.02
CA GLU A 328 -66.91 -11.79 -155.74
C GLU A 328 -65.62 -12.66 -155.55
N LYS A 329 -65.10 -13.04 -154.35
CA LYS A 329 -65.64 -13.22 -152.96
C LYS A 329 -64.56 -13.24 -151.82
N ASP A 330 -64.99 -13.18 -150.54
CA ASP A 330 -64.27 -13.15 -149.23
C ASP A 330 -63.88 -14.52 -148.55
N ASP A 331 -63.52 -14.45 -147.24
CA ASP A 331 -63.51 -15.47 -146.14
C ASP A 331 -62.26 -16.39 -145.90
N LEU A 332 -61.88 -16.84 -144.67
CA LEU A 332 -62.08 -16.39 -143.25
C LEU A 332 -61.20 -17.23 -142.25
N ASP A 333 -60.85 -16.69 -141.04
CA ASP A 333 -60.60 -17.40 -139.73
C ASP A 333 -59.50 -18.52 -139.60
N GLN A 334 -59.12 -19.11 -138.43
CA GLN A 334 -58.91 -18.70 -137.01
C GLN A 334 -58.32 -19.90 -136.17
N LYS A 335 -57.81 -19.65 -134.93
CA LYS A 335 -58.02 -20.44 -133.67
C LYS A 335 -56.79 -21.05 -132.91
N HIS A 336 -56.90 -20.99 -131.57
CA HIS A 336 -55.99 -21.45 -130.47
C HIS A 336 -54.83 -20.50 -130.11
N GLN A 337 -54.65 -19.97 -128.89
CA GLN A 337 -55.30 -20.11 -127.56
C GLN A 337 -54.99 -21.39 -126.74
N SER A 338 -54.50 -21.19 -125.50
CA SER A 338 -54.18 -22.18 -124.42
C SER A 338 -52.87 -22.97 -124.60
N GLU A 339 -52.07 -23.31 -123.57
CA GLU A 339 -51.84 -22.74 -122.22
C GLU A 339 -50.29 -22.70 -122.00
N MET A 340 -49.66 -21.86 -121.17
CA MET A 340 -50.06 -21.13 -119.95
C MET A 340 -50.09 -21.99 -118.66
N LYS A 341 -48.93 -22.50 -118.20
CA LYS A 341 -48.63 -22.72 -116.74
C LYS A 341 -47.21 -23.19 -116.39
N GLU A 342 -46.63 -24.18 -117.09
CA GLU A 342 -45.73 -25.13 -116.41
C GLU A 342 -44.38 -24.58 -115.87
N VAL A 343 -43.70 -23.68 -116.58
CA VAL A 343 -42.34 -23.23 -116.18
C VAL A 343 -42.35 -22.33 -114.93
N GLN A 344 -43.48 -21.71 -114.59
CA GLN A 344 -43.59 -20.79 -113.44
C GLN A 344 -43.46 -21.51 -112.08
N ALA A 345 -43.50 -22.85 -112.05
CA ALA A 345 -43.40 -23.65 -110.82
C ALA A 345 -41.97 -23.76 -110.26
N LYS A 346 -40.92 -23.72 -111.09
CA LYS A 346 -39.56 -24.16 -110.69
C LYS A 346 -38.71 -23.12 -109.93
N LEU A 347 -39.13 -21.85 -109.84
CA LEU A 347 -38.39 -20.81 -109.12
C LEU A 347 -38.79 -20.61 -107.64
N LYS A 348 -39.81 -21.33 -107.13
CA LYS A 348 -40.35 -21.09 -105.78
C LYS A 348 -39.63 -21.86 -104.65
N MET A 349 -38.92 -22.96 -104.95
CA MET A 349 -38.35 -23.84 -103.90
C MET A 349 -37.04 -23.36 -103.26
N VAL A 350 -36.27 -22.46 -103.88
CA VAL A 350 -34.87 -22.18 -103.46
C VAL A 350 -34.75 -21.00 -102.48
N ARG A 351 -35.85 -20.30 -102.16
CA ARG A 351 -35.79 -19.03 -101.42
C ARG A 351 -35.83 -19.17 -99.89
N ASP A 352 -36.46 -20.21 -99.36
CA ASP A 352 -36.83 -20.24 -97.93
C ASP A 352 -35.90 -21.09 -97.04
N GLU A 353 -35.25 -22.14 -97.54
CA GLU A 353 -34.36 -22.99 -96.74
C GLU A 353 -33.07 -22.28 -96.22
N LYS A 354 -32.69 -21.16 -96.83
CA LYS A 354 -31.46 -20.42 -96.48
C LYS A 354 -31.62 -19.43 -95.33
N LYS A 355 -32.85 -19.23 -94.80
CA LYS A 355 -33.14 -18.14 -93.85
C LYS A 355 -33.08 -18.54 -92.37
N ASP A 356 -33.34 -19.81 -92.05
CA ASP A 356 -33.37 -20.29 -90.66
C ASP A 356 -32.04 -20.88 -90.16
N SER A 357 -31.19 -21.37 -91.05
CA SER A 357 -29.82 -21.81 -90.71
C SER A 357 -28.95 -20.66 -90.18
N ALA A 358 -29.04 -19.48 -90.78
CA ALA A 358 -28.32 -18.28 -90.33
C ALA A 358 -28.69 -17.85 -88.90
N LYS A 359 -30.00 -17.83 -88.57
CA LYS A 359 -30.48 -17.50 -87.22
C LYS A 359 -30.04 -18.52 -86.17
N LYS A 360 -29.96 -19.81 -86.53
CA LYS A 360 -29.49 -20.87 -85.64
C LYS A 360 -28.01 -20.71 -85.28
N ASN A 361 -27.15 -20.34 -86.24
CA ASN A 361 -25.74 -20.06 -85.97
C ASN A 361 -25.54 -18.79 -85.12
N GLN A 362 -26.22 -17.68 -85.41
CA GLN A 362 -26.10 -16.47 -84.57
C GLN A 362 -26.54 -16.71 -83.12
N ARG A 363 -27.59 -17.52 -82.88
CA ARG A 363 -27.97 -17.93 -81.52
C ARG A 363 -26.90 -18.77 -80.83
N MET A 364 -26.29 -19.74 -81.51
CA MET A 364 -25.21 -20.55 -80.92
C MET A 364 -23.95 -19.73 -80.66
N GLU A 365 -23.60 -18.77 -81.53
CA GLU A 365 -22.43 -17.91 -81.32
C GLU A 365 -22.62 -16.96 -80.14
N LEU A 366 -23.82 -16.40 -79.96
CA LEU A 366 -24.17 -15.57 -78.81
C LEU A 366 -24.22 -16.40 -77.50
N ASP A 367 -24.81 -17.60 -77.52
CA ASP A 367 -24.81 -18.51 -76.37
C ASP A 367 -23.38 -18.95 -75.98
N LEU A 368 -22.51 -19.20 -76.95
CA LEU A 368 -21.09 -19.52 -76.70
C LEU A 368 -20.33 -18.31 -76.13
N LYS A 369 -20.61 -17.09 -76.62
CA LYS A 369 -20.05 -15.84 -76.08
C LYS A 369 -20.54 -15.56 -74.66
N LEU A 370 -21.82 -15.77 -74.37
CA LEU A 370 -22.40 -15.65 -73.03
C LEU A 370 -21.81 -16.68 -72.07
N LYS A 371 -21.68 -17.95 -72.45
CA LYS A 371 -21.03 -18.99 -71.64
C LYS A 371 -19.56 -18.68 -71.34
N LYS A 372 -18.80 -18.19 -72.33
CA LYS A 372 -17.43 -17.71 -72.10
C LYS A 372 -17.38 -16.50 -71.16
N ARG A 373 -18.35 -15.58 -71.24
CA ARG A 373 -18.44 -14.41 -70.34
C ARG A 373 -18.82 -14.81 -68.92
N LEU A 374 -19.70 -15.80 -68.75
CA LEU A 374 -20.06 -16.36 -67.43
C LEU A 374 -18.86 -17.04 -66.78
N VAL A 375 -18.18 -17.95 -67.48
CA VAL A 375 -16.96 -18.61 -66.95
C VAL A 375 -15.86 -17.60 -66.61
N GLN A 376 -15.71 -16.52 -67.40
CA GLN A 376 -14.79 -15.43 -67.03
C GLN A 376 -15.22 -14.75 -65.73
N LEU A 377 -16.49 -14.34 -65.60
CA LEU A 377 -17.01 -13.70 -64.40
C LEU A 377 -16.95 -14.59 -63.15
N GLU A 378 -17.12 -15.91 -63.31
CA GLU A 378 -16.95 -16.89 -62.22
C GLU A 378 -15.48 -16.97 -61.78
N ASN A 379 -14.53 -16.96 -62.71
CA ASN A 379 -13.10 -16.90 -62.40
C ASN A 379 -12.71 -15.56 -61.75
N ASP A 380 -13.16 -14.44 -62.30
CA ASP A 380 -12.91 -13.09 -61.77
C ASP A 380 -13.45 -12.97 -60.33
N LEU A 381 -14.65 -13.49 -60.07
CA LEU A 381 -15.27 -13.53 -58.74
C LEU A 381 -14.47 -14.42 -57.77
N GLU A 382 -14.00 -15.58 -58.22
CA GLU A 382 -13.22 -16.51 -57.38
C GLU A 382 -11.81 -15.97 -57.08
N GLU A 383 -11.20 -15.22 -58.01
CA GLU A 383 -9.95 -14.49 -57.77
C GLU A 383 -10.14 -13.32 -56.81
N GLN A 384 -11.25 -12.57 -56.91
CA GLN A 384 -11.64 -11.55 -55.93
C GLN A 384 -11.87 -12.15 -54.52
N LYS A 385 -12.53 -13.32 -54.41
CA LYS A 385 -12.67 -14.04 -53.13
C LYS A 385 -11.31 -14.42 -52.54
N LYS A 386 -10.40 -14.98 -53.36
CA LYS A 386 -9.05 -15.35 -52.93
C LYS A 386 -8.26 -14.13 -52.45
N LYS A 387 -8.34 -13.01 -53.17
CA LYS A 387 -7.73 -11.75 -52.76
C LYS A 387 -8.30 -11.25 -51.43
N PHE A 388 -9.63 -11.16 -51.30
CA PHE A 388 -10.28 -10.74 -50.05
C PHE A 388 -9.92 -11.66 -48.86
N SER A 389 -9.86 -12.97 -49.07
CA SER A 389 -9.44 -13.93 -48.05
C SER A 389 -7.98 -13.78 -47.65
N LYS A 390 -7.09 -13.39 -48.58
CA LYS A 390 -5.68 -13.09 -48.30
C LYS A 390 -5.53 -11.78 -47.54
N ASP A 391 -6.17 -10.71 -48.01
CA ASP A 391 -6.20 -9.41 -47.34
C ASP A 391 -6.77 -9.50 -45.91
N LEU A 392 -7.76 -10.38 -45.68
CA LEU A 392 -8.34 -10.65 -44.36
C LEU A 392 -7.36 -11.41 -43.45
N ALA A 393 -6.69 -12.46 -43.96
CA ALA A 393 -5.70 -13.21 -43.22
C ALA A 393 -4.47 -12.37 -42.84
N GLU A 394 -4.01 -11.48 -43.74
CA GLU A 394 -2.91 -10.54 -43.48
C GLU A 394 -3.30 -9.50 -42.41
N LYS A 395 -4.53 -8.99 -42.45
CA LYS A 395 -5.06 -8.11 -41.39
C LYS A 395 -5.21 -8.82 -40.05
N GLN A 396 -5.63 -10.09 -40.03
CA GLN A 396 -5.70 -10.89 -38.82
C GLN A 396 -4.30 -11.11 -38.22
N LEU A 397 -3.33 -11.54 -39.04
CA LEU A 397 -1.94 -11.73 -38.61
C LEU A 397 -1.31 -10.43 -38.07
N HIS A 398 -1.59 -9.29 -38.69
CA HIS A 398 -1.15 -7.98 -38.19
C HIS A 398 -1.79 -7.64 -36.83
N TRP A 399 -3.07 -7.94 -36.63
CA TRP A 399 -3.74 -7.76 -35.35
C TRP A 399 -3.17 -8.66 -34.26
N GLU A 400 -2.92 -9.94 -34.56
CA GLU A 400 -2.31 -10.89 -33.63
C GLU A 400 -0.89 -10.44 -33.22
N GLN A 401 -0.08 -9.97 -34.17
CA GLN A 401 1.24 -9.38 -33.87
C GLN A 401 1.14 -8.09 -33.05
N PHE A 402 0.15 -7.23 -33.30
CA PHE A 402 -0.07 -6.01 -32.51
C PHE A 402 -0.46 -6.33 -31.06
N VAL A 403 -1.37 -7.30 -30.85
CA VAL A 403 -1.76 -7.77 -29.52
C VAL A 403 -0.57 -8.39 -28.79
N GLN A 404 0.23 -9.24 -29.44
CA GLN A 404 1.43 -9.82 -28.84
C GLN A 404 2.45 -8.75 -28.40
N ARG A 405 2.67 -7.71 -29.21
CA ARG A 405 3.53 -6.57 -28.81
C ARG A 405 2.97 -5.83 -27.59
N LYS A 406 1.65 -5.60 -27.53
CA LYS A 406 1.03 -4.94 -26.37
C LYS A 406 1.03 -5.81 -25.11
N GLU A 407 0.94 -7.14 -25.24
CA GLU A 407 1.19 -8.05 -24.12
C GLU A 407 2.63 -7.97 -23.61
N THR A 408 3.63 -7.86 -24.49
CA THR A 408 5.04 -7.69 -24.05
C THR A 408 5.27 -6.33 -23.40
N ASP A 409 4.68 -5.25 -23.91
CA ASP A 409 4.73 -3.92 -23.30
C ASP A 409 4.16 -3.95 -21.87
N VAL A 410 2.98 -4.58 -21.69
CA VAL A 410 2.32 -4.71 -20.38
C VAL A 410 3.17 -5.54 -19.42
N LYS A 411 3.67 -6.71 -19.84
CA LYS A 411 4.55 -7.56 -19.00
C LYS A 411 5.84 -6.85 -18.61
N GLN A 412 6.38 -5.98 -19.47
CA GLN A 412 7.54 -5.15 -19.14
C GLN A 412 7.21 -4.08 -18.09
N LEU A 413 6.07 -3.40 -18.22
CA LEU A 413 5.59 -2.40 -17.24
C LEU A 413 5.24 -3.04 -15.89
N GLU A 414 4.64 -4.24 -15.88
CA GLU A 414 4.37 -5.02 -14.65
C GLU A 414 5.67 -5.38 -13.92
N ASN A 415 6.69 -5.85 -14.65
CA ASN A 415 8.00 -6.14 -14.08
C ASN A 415 8.67 -4.87 -13.51
N GLN A 416 8.65 -3.75 -14.23
CA GLN A 416 9.16 -2.47 -13.73
C GLN A 416 8.43 -1.99 -12.47
N LEU A 417 7.10 -2.10 -12.44
CA LEU A 417 6.30 -1.75 -11.25
C LEU A 417 6.65 -2.65 -10.06
N GLU A 418 6.88 -3.93 -10.28
CA GLU A 418 7.28 -4.89 -9.25
C GLU A 418 8.72 -4.66 -8.75
N GLU A 419 9.65 -4.26 -9.62
CA GLU A 419 10.98 -3.79 -9.22
C GLU A 419 10.92 -2.51 -8.40
N GLN A 420 10.06 -1.54 -8.75
CA GLN A 420 9.83 -0.33 -7.95
C GLN A 420 9.25 -0.66 -6.57
N LYS A 421 8.28 -1.59 -6.47
CA LYS A 421 7.80 -2.10 -5.16
C LYS A 421 8.94 -2.71 -4.35
N LYS A 422 9.74 -3.60 -4.96
CA LYS A 422 10.90 -4.25 -4.31
C LYS A 422 12.01 -3.27 -3.94
N LYS A 423 12.15 -2.14 -4.65
CA LYS A 423 13.02 -1.04 -4.25
C LYS A 423 12.44 -0.32 -3.04
N PHE A 424 11.20 0.19 -3.13
CA PHE A 424 10.51 0.88 -2.05
C PHE A 424 10.48 0.07 -0.75
N SER A 425 10.23 -1.25 -0.81
CA SER A 425 10.27 -2.14 0.37
C SER A 425 11.68 -2.28 0.98
N ARG A 426 12.75 -2.24 0.17
CA ARG A 426 14.13 -2.22 0.68
C ARG A 426 14.47 -0.88 1.30
N ASP A 427 14.10 0.22 0.64
CA ASP A 427 14.32 1.58 1.13
C ASP A 427 13.59 1.79 2.47
N LEU A 428 12.36 1.27 2.62
CA LEU A 428 11.59 1.27 3.86
C LEU A 428 12.27 0.47 4.98
N ALA A 429 12.72 -0.76 4.68
CA ALA A 429 13.40 -1.62 5.65
C ALA A 429 14.80 -1.10 6.05
N GLN A 430 15.51 -0.44 5.14
CA GLN A 430 16.78 0.22 5.43
C GLN A 430 16.56 1.47 6.29
N ASN A 431 15.53 2.26 6.01
CA ASN A 431 15.13 3.37 6.88
C ASN A 431 14.75 2.87 8.28
N GLN A 432 13.95 1.80 8.41
CA GLN A 432 13.59 1.23 9.71
C GLN A 432 14.85 0.84 10.52
N LYS A 433 15.81 0.14 9.90
CA LYS A 433 17.10 -0.17 10.55
C LYS A 433 17.90 1.07 10.93
N SER A 434 17.79 2.17 10.17
CA SER A 434 18.42 3.45 10.50
C SER A 434 17.78 4.13 11.71
N TRP A 435 16.48 3.96 11.94
CA TRP A 435 15.82 4.40 13.18
C TRP A 435 16.25 3.53 14.37
N GLU A 436 16.17 2.20 14.24
CA GLU A 436 16.60 1.23 15.26
C GLU A 436 18.08 1.41 15.68
N SER A 437 18.95 1.76 14.73
CA SER A 437 20.37 2.07 14.99
C SER A 437 20.58 3.42 15.67
N ARG A 438 19.67 4.38 15.50
CA ARG A 438 19.78 5.73 16.07
C ARG A 438 19.39 5.76 17.54
N ASP A 439 18.36 4.99 17.92
CA ASP A 439 17.97 4.80 19.33
C ASP A 439 19.02 3.98 20.11
N SER A 440 19.92 3.28 19.41
CA SER A 440 21.03 2.53 19.99
C SER A 440 22.28 3.37 20.32
N PHE A 441 22.32 4.66 19.94
CA PHE A 441 23.44 5.58 20.16
C PHE A 441 22.96 6.96 20.67
N GLY A 442 22.33 6.97 21.85
CA GLY A 442 21.76 8.17 22.48
C GLY A 442 21.94 8.23 24.01
N GLY A 443 23.02 7.63 24.53
CA GLY A 443 23.19 7.34 25.95
C GLY A 443 24.44 7.93 26.62
N ASP A 444 24.91 9.12 26.22
CA ASP A 444 25.92 9.84 27.00
C ASP A 444 25.85 11.38 26.83
N HIS A 445 26.48 12.10 27.77
CA HIS A 445 26.35 13.56 27.94
C HIS A 445 26.99 14.42 26.83
N VAL A 446 26.40 15.60 26.58
CA VAL A 446 27.05 16.91 26.87
C VAL A 446 26.01 18.04 26.85
N THR A 447 26.24 19.06 27.69
CA THR A 447 25.34 20.22 27.88
C THR A 447 25.91 21.52 27.30
N GLY A 448 25.05 22.33 26.69
CA GLY A 448 25.35 23.69 26.23
C GLY A 448 25.67 23.78 24.72
N GLY A 449 25.34 24.87 24.03
CA GLY A 449 24.59 26.04 24.51
C GLY A 449 24.64 27.23 23.54
N ASP A 450 24.13 28.37 24.03
CA ASP A 450 24.15 29.68 23.38
C ASP A 450 23.29 29.86 22.11
N SER A 451 23.33 31.06 21.54
CA SER A 451 22.20 31.75 20.91
C SER A 451 22.50 32.26 19.50
N GLY A 452 21.44 32.57 18.74
CA GLY A 452 21.55 33.05 17.36
C GLY A 452 20.20 33.42 16.75
N GLU A 453 19.79 34.68 16.89
CA GLU A 453 18.64 35.24 16.18
C GLU A 453 18.96 35.38 14.68
N GLY A 454 18.02 35.01 13.79
CA GLY A 454 18.33 34.92 12.35
C GLY A 454 17.14 34.69 11.41
N ARG A 455 16.27 35.70 11.28
CA ARG A 455 15.31 35.87 10.15
C ARG A 455 15.33 37.34 9.72
N PRO A 456 14.94 37.71 8.48
CA PRO A 456 14.10 36.95 7.54
C PRO A 456 14.66 36.82 6.10
N GLY A 457 13.95 36.07 5.25
CA GLY A 457 14.03 36.21 3.79
C GLY A 457 14.01 34.90 2.98
N PRO A 458 12.89 34.56 2.31
CA PRO A 458 12.90 33.70 1.14
C PRO A 458 13.02 34.56 -0.13
N GLU A 459 14.15 34.50 -0.82
CA GLU A 459 14.34 35.21 -2.09
C GLU A 459 13.50 34.59 -3.22
N THR A 460 13.11 35.43 -4.18
CA THR A 460 12.41 34.99 -5.40
C THR A 460 13.35 34.21 -6.33
N PRO A 461 12.95 33.04 -6.85
CA PRO A 461 13.62 32.44 -7.99
C PRO A 461 13.43 33.35 -9.22
N ALA A 462 14.54 33.87 -9.76
CA ALA A 462 14.49 34.64 -11.01
C ALA A 462 14.21 33.72 -12.22
N HIS A 463 13.70 34.31 -13.31
CA HIS A 463 13.73 33.65 -14.61
C HIS A 463 15.18 33.43 -15.06
N GLY A 464 15.46 32.27 -15.65
CA GLY A 464 16.74 31.95 -16.30
C GLY A 464 16.53 30.94 -17.42
N ASP A 465 16.70 31.43 -18.65
CA ASP A 465 17.21 30.79 -19.88
C ASP A 465 17.21 29.25 -19.96
N GLN A 466 16.50 28.68 -20.94
CA GLN A 466 17.04 28.47 -22.31
C GLN A 466 18.38 27.72 -22.34
N ALA A 467 18.30 26.40 -22.47
CA ALA A 467 19.35 25.58 -23.05
C ALA A 467 18.70 24.56 -24.02
N SER A 468 18.97 24.73 -25.32
CA SER A 468 18.58 23.75 -26.34
C SER A 468 19.46 22.49 -26.26
N PRO A 469 18.95 21.35 -26.70
CA PRO A 469 19.74 20.35 -27.39
C PRO A 469 19.48 20.48 -28.90
N ASP A 470 20.47 20.94 -29.66
CA ASP A 470 20.56 20.59 -31.08
C ASP A 470 20.70 19.05 -31.17
N GLY A 471 19.84 18.41 -31.99
CA GLY A 471 19.45 17.01 -31.78
C GLY A 471 19.38 16.10 -33.01
N ASP A 472 20.03 16.51 -34.11
CA ASP A 472 20.32 15.71 -35.31
C ASP A 472 19.13 15.30 -36.23
N ALA A 473 19.48 14.78 -37.41
CA ALA A 473 18.62 14.64 -38.57
C ALA A 473 18.28 13.19 -38.95
N GLY A 474 17.18 13.04 -39.70
CA GLY A 474 16.71 11.78 -40.26
C GLY A 474 15.20 11.85 -40.53
N GLY A 475 14.69 11.81 -41.76
CA GLY A 475 15.32 11.45 -43.03
C GLY A 475 14.64 10.19 -43.57
N GLY A 476 13.60 10.37 -44.38
CA GLY A 476 12.80 9.30 -44.95
C GLY A 476 11.67 9.90 -45.78
N ALA A 477 11.48 9.39 -47.00
CA ALA A 477 10.43 9.80 -47.91
C ALA A 477 9.50 8.62 -48.17
N GLU A 478 8.20 8.91 -48.35
CA GLU A 478 7.36 8.47 -49.47
C GLU A 478 6.08 9.32 -49.51
#